data_AF-A0A7W6UHR4-F1
#
_entry.id   AF-A0A7W6UHR4-F1
#
_cell.length_a   1.000
_cell.length_b   1.000
_cell.length_c   1.000
_cell.angle_alpha   90.00
_cell.angle_beta   90.00
_cell.angle_gamma   90.00
#
_symmetry.space_group_name_H-M   'P 1'
#
loop_
_entity.id
_entity.type
_entity.pdbx_description
1 polymer ?
#
loop_
_entity_poly.entity_id
_entity_poly.type
_entity_poly.pdbx_seq_one_letter_code
_entity_poly.pdbx_strand_id
1 'polypeptide(L)'
;MHDAQNLPFAPSMFDLVVCQFGVMFFPDKLKAYDEAKRVLRSGGRFLFSTWGSLSANDFASRVDECLASLFPSDPPDFLRRLPYS
;
A
#
# COMPACT_ATOMS: atom_id res chain seq x y z
N MET A 1 -3.27 -7.49 -15.05
CA MET A 1 -3.20 -6.80 -13.74
C MET A 1 -4.48 -5.99 -13.62
N HIS A 2 -5.27 -6.18 -12.57
CA HIS A 2 -6.54 -5.48 -12.38
C HIS A 2 -6.36 -4.24 -11.50
N ASP A 3 -7.16 -3.20 -11.74
CA ASP A 3 -7.17 -1.97 -10.96
C ASP A 3 -8.01 -2.18 -9.69
N ALA A 4 -7.44 -1.90 -8.52
CA ALA A 4 -8.15 -2.02 -7.24
C ALA A 4 -9.31 -1.01 -7.13
N GLN A 5 -9.31 0.05 -7.93
CA GLN A 5 -10.39 1.03 -8.05
C GLN A 5 -11.50 0.59 -9.02
N ASN A 6 -11.38 -0.59 -9.64
CA ASN A 6 -12.38 -1.18 -10.52
C ASN A 6 -12.25 -2.71 -10.55
N LEU A 7 -12.71 -3.37 -9.50
CA LEU A 7 -12.54 -4.81 -9.34
C LEU A 7 -13.53 -5.57 -10.24
N PRO A 8 -13.07 -6.55 -11.04
CA PRO A 8 -13.91 -7.30 -11.97
C PRO A 8 -14.72 -8.41 -11.28
N PHE A 9 -15.19 -8.15 -10.06
CA PHE A 9 -15.94 -9.09 -9.24
C PHE A 9 -17.34 -8.57 -8.98
N ALA A 10 -18.31 -9.48 -8.83
CA ALA A 10 -19.64 -9.11 -8.40
C ALA A 10 -19.64 -8.60 -6.95
N PRO A 11 -20.66 -7.81 -6.54
CA PRO A 11 -20.82 -7.44 -5.15
C PRO A 11 -20.98 -8.66 -4.23
N SER A 12 -20.56 -8.56 -2.97
CA SER A 12 -20.77 -9.60 -1.94
C SER A 12 -20.22 -11.00 -2.31
N MET A 13 -19.10 -11.05 -3.02
CA MET A 13 -18.49 -12.31 -3.48
C MET A 13 -17.52 -12.91 -2.44
N PHE A 14 -16.90 -12.08 -1.61
CA PHE A 14 -15.84 -12.51 -0.68
C PHE A 14 -16.18 -12.23 0.78
N ASP A 15 -15.66 -13.08 1.68
CA ASP A 15 -15.71 -12.87 3.13
C ASP A 15 -14.48 -12.06 3.63
N LEU A 16 -13.38 -12.10 2.87
CA LEU A 16 -12.12 -11.45 3.19
C LEU A 16 -11.45 -10.88 1.93
N VAL A 17 -11.01 -9.62 2.00
CA VAL A 17 -10.10 -9.00 1.03
C VAL A 17 -8.79 -8.70 1.74
N VAL A 18 -7.66 -9.04 1.12
CA VAL A 18 -6.31 -8.77 1.65
C VAL A 18 -5.51 -7.93 0.66
N CYS A 19 -4.93 -6.83 1.13
CA CYS A 19 -4.01 -6.02 0.34
C CYS A 19 -2.68 -5.83 1.07
N GLN A 20 -1.62 -6.52 0.63
CA GLN A 20 -0.31 -6.45 1.24
C GLN A 20 0.55 -5.40 0.52
N PHE A 21 0.86 -4.29 1.21
CA PHE A 21 1.66 -3.17 0.71
C PHE A 21 1.17 -2.52 -0.60
N GLY A 22 -0.07 -2.79 -1.01
CA GLY A 22 -0.66 -2.21 -2.23
C GLY A 22 -1.37 -0.88 -2.01
N VAL A 23 -2.01 -0.69 -0.84
CA VAL A 23 -2.87 0.48 -0.57
C VAL A 23 -2.15 1.82 -0.68
N MET A 24 -0.86 1.85 -0.35
CA MET A 24 0.00 3.02 -0.47
C MET A 24 0.08 3.56 -1.91
N PHE A 25 -0.11 2.69 -2.92
CA PHE A 25 -0.01 3.06 -4.33
C PHE A 25 -1.35 3.38 -5.00
N PHE A 26 -2.49 3.29 -4.29
CA PHE A 26 -3.79 3.59 -4.90
C PHE A 26 -3.89 5.08 -5.24
N PRO A 27 -4.14 5.44 -6.52
CA PRO A 27 -4.34 6.84 -6.92
C PRO A 27 -5.51 7.49 -6.18
N ASP A 28 -6.65 6.78 -6.11
CA ASP A 28 -7.80 7.14 -5.28
C ASP A 28 -8.05 6.03 -4.24
N LYS A 29 -7.61 6.29 -3.00
CA LYS A 29 -7.77 5.36 -1.88
C LYS A 29 -9.24 5.15 -1.53
N LEU A 30 -10.07 6.20 -1.58
CA LEU A 30 -11.49 6.10 -1.22
C LEU A 30 -12.21 5.19 -2.22
N LYS A 31 -11.99 5.39 -3.52
CA LYS A 31 -12.58 4.55 -4.57
C LYS A 31 -12.14 3.09 -4.45
N ALA A 32 -10.86 2.84 -4.16
CA ALA A 32 -10.37 1.48 -3.94
C ALA A 32 -10.97 0.82 -2.69
N TYR A 33 -11.17 1.59 -1.60
CA TYR A 33 -11.83 1.08 -0.39
C TYR A 33 -13.32 0.82 -0.60
N ASP A 34 -13.99 1.64 -1.40
CA ASP A 34 -15.38 1.41 -1.81
C ASP A 34 -15.51 0.13 -2.65
N GLU A 35 -14.58 -0.12 -3.57
CA GLU A 35 -14.52 -1.37 -4.33
C GLU A 35 -14.26 -2.59 -3.43
N ALA A 36 -13.30 -2.50 -2.50
CA ALA A 36 -13.04 -3.55 -1.52
C ALA A 36 -14.30 -3.84 -0.67
N LYS A 37 -15.01 -2.79 -0.24
CA LYS A 37 -16.28 -2.91 0.49
C LYS A 37 -17.38 -3.52 -0.38
N ARG A 38 -17.48 -3.13 -1.65
CA ARG A 38 -18.51 -3.62 -2.59
C ARG A 38 -18.42 -5.13 -2.79
N VAL A 39 -17.20 -5.66 -2.96
CA VAL A 39 -16.99 -7.08 -3.21
C VAL A 39 -17.07 -7.93 -1.94
N LEU A 40 -17.07 -7.30 -0.76
CA LEU A 40 -17.24 -7.97 0.52
C LEU A 40 -18.71 -8.24 0.84
N ARG A 41 -18.99 -9.42 1.41
CA ARG A 41 -20.29 -9.74 2.02
C ARG A 41 -20.51 -8.90 3.28
N SER A 42 -21.78 -8.81 3.71
CA SER A 42 -22.11 -8.26 5.04
C SER A 42 -21.35 -9.00 6.13
N GLY A 43 -20.65 -8.26 7.00
CA GLY A 43 -19.78 -8.81 8.05
C GLY A 43 -18.38 -9.22 7.58
N GLY A 44 -18.09 -9.17 6.27
CA GLY A 44 -16.78 -9.43 5.71
C GLY A 44 -15.73 -8.41 6.17
N ARG A 45 -14.45 -8.76 5.99
CA ARG A 45 -13.32 -7.95 6.46
C ARG A 45 -12.40 -7.53 5.32
N PHE A 46 -11.93 -6.30 5.39
CA PHE A 46 -10.79 -5.84 4.59
C PHE A 46 -9.58 -5.73 5.49
N LEU A 47 -8.52 -6.48 5.18
CA LEU A 47 -7.23 -6.43 5.88
C LEU A 47 -6.17 -5.88 4.93
N PHE A 48 -5.36 -4.95 5.39
CA PHE A 48 -4.23 -4.47 4.62
C PHE A 48 -3.03 -4.17 5.50
N SER A 49 -1.86 -4.22 4.88
CA SER A 49 -0.62 -3.72 5.46
C SER A 49 -0.06 -2.64 4.56
N THR A 50 0.56 -1.64 5.16
CA THR A 50 1.20 -0.54 4.46
C THR A 50 2.47 -0.12 5.20
N TRP A 51 3.35 0.60 4.51
CA TRP A 51 4.47 1.26 5.17
C TRP A 51 4.00 2.62 5.68
N GLY A 52 4.23 2.87 6.98
CA GLY A 52 4.15 4.22 7.53
C GLY A 52 5.28 5.10 6.99
N SER A 53 5.25 6.39 7.30
CA SER A 53 6.28 7.34 6.87
C SER A 53 7.70 6.82 7.14
N LEU A 54 8.66 7.25 6.33
CA LEU A 54 10.07 6.88 6.51
C LEU A 54 10.56 7.15 7.94
N SER A 55 10.14 8.27 8.54
CA SER A 55 10.45 8.65 9.92
C SER A 55 9.80 7.78 11.00
N ALA A 56 8.69 7.10 10.68
CA ALA A 56 7.98 6.22 11.61
C ALA A 56 8.34 4.73 11.41
N ASN A 57 9.27 4.44 10.50
CA ASN A 57 9.66 3.10 10.12
C ASN A 57 11.18 2.94 10.27
N ASP A 58 11.60 2.51 11.45
CA ASP A 58 13.02 2.34 11.79
C ASP A 58 13.78 1.51 10.76
N PHE A 59 13.18 0.43 10.26
CA PHE A 59 13.82 -0.41 9.25
C PHE A 59 14.09 0.38 7.96
N ALA A 60 13.07 1.03 7.40
CA ALA A 60 13.23 1.81 6.17
C ALA A 60 14.20 2.99 6.36
N SER A 61 14.16 3.67 7.51
CA SER A 61 15.08 4.76 7.84
C SER A 61 16.53 4.28 7.87
N ARG A 62 16.80 3.12 8.50
CA ARG A 62 18.16 2.55 8.55
C ARG A 62 18.67 2.11 7.18
N VAL A 63 17.79 1.57 6.33
CA VAL A 63 18.17 1.23 4.95
C VAL A 63 18.51 2.50 4.17
N ASP A 64 17.71 3.56 4.29
CA ASP A 64 17.95 4.85 3.63
C ASP A 64 19.28 5.49 4.05
N GLU A 65 19.57 5.49 5.36
CA GLU A 65 20.86 5.96 5.92
C GLU A 65 22.05 5.16 5.38
N CYS A 66 21.93 3.83 5.34
CA CYS A 66 22.96 2.94 4.82
C CYS A 66 23.23 3.21 3.34
N LEU A 67 22.19 3.33 2.52
CA LEU A 67 22.31 3.66 1.10
C LEU A 67 22.97 5.03 0.89
N ALA A 68 22.62 6.03 1.71
CA ALA A 68 23.26 7.34 1.65
C ALA A 68 24.76 7.29 1.96
N SER A 69 25.16 6.46 2.92
CA SER A 69 26.57 6.26 3.26
C SER A 69 27.36 5.52 2.18
N LEU A 70 26.74 4.57 1.48
CA LEU A 70 27.42 3.76 0.45
C LEU A 70 27.54 4.48 -0.89
N PHE A 71 26.62 5.42 -1.18
CA PHE A 71 26.55 6.15 -2.45
C PHE A 71 26.55 7.68 -2.21
N PRO A 72 27.64 8.26 -1.68
CA PRO A 72 27.66 9.65 -1.23
C PRO A 72 27.45 10.69 -2.34
N SER A 73 27.72 10.36 -3.60
CA SER A 73 27.54 11.28 -4.74
C SER A 73 26.16 11.20 -5.40
N ASP A 74 25.49 10.05 -5.31
CA ASP A 74 24.19 9.80 -5.93
C ASP A 74 23.42 8.72 -5.15
N PRO A 75 22.89 9.07 -3.96
CA PRO A 75 22.24 8.10 -3.11
C PRO A 75 20.87 7.69 -3.67
N PRO A 76 20.57 6.39 -3.80
CA PRO A 76 19.25 5.94 -4.20
C PRO A 76 18.16 6.54 -3.30
N ASP A 77 17.11 7.09 -3.89
CA ASP A 77 16.08 7.86 -3.18
C ASP A 77 14.70 7.18 -3.19
N PHE A 78 14.61 5.95 -3.71
CA PHE A 78 13.34 5.26 -3.96
C PHE A 78 12.51 5.11 -2.67
N LEU A 79 13.14 4.86 -1.52
CA LEU A 79 12.46 4.83 -0.22
C LEU A 79 11.89 6.20 0.14
N ARG A 80 12.61 7.30 -0.10
CA ARG A 80 12.13 8.66 0.19
C ARG A 80 10.93 9.04 -0.69
N ARG A 81 10.82 8.47 -1.89
CA ARG A 81 9.76 8.75 -2.87
C ARG A 81 8.54 7.84 -2.79
N LEU A 82 8.55 6.82 -1.94
CA LEU A 82 7.39 5.94 -1.80
C LEU A 82 6.16 6.74 -1.29
N PRO A 83 4.96 6.44 -1.81
CA PRO A 83 3.73 7.08 -1.37
C PRO A 83 3.25 6.48 -0.04
N TYR A 84 4.02 6.67 1.03
CA TYR A 84 3.68 6.20 2.38
C TYR A 84 2.24 6.54 2.75
N SER A 85 1.62 5.67 3.55
CA SER A 85 0.25 5.88 4.04
C SER A 85 0.22 6.71 5.31
#